data_AF-X0RX19-F1
#
_entry.id   AF-X0RX19-F1
#
_cell.length_a   1.000
_cell.length_b   1.000
_cell.length_c   1.000
_cell.angle_alpha   90.00
_cell.angle_beta   90.00
_cell.angle_gamma   90.00
#
_symmetry.space_group_name_H-M   'P 1'
#
loop_
_entity.id
_entity.type
_entity.pdbx_description
1 polymer ?
#
loop_
_entity_poly.entity_id
_entity_poly.type
_entity_poly.pdbx_seq_one_letter_code
_entity_poly.pdbx_strand_id
1 'polypeptide(L)' 'MRGKDVEEGVKISRELISRIRKFKEVAGIYIFSLRDMNLVCRLFD' A
#
# COMPACT_ATOMS: atom_id res chain seq x y z
N MET A 1 12.38 -10.36 0.94
CA MET A 1 12.65 -8.93 1.23
C MET A 1 13.09 -8.84 2.68
N ARG A 2 14.27 -8.27 2.95
CA ARG A 2 14.78 -8.08 4.32
C ARG A 2 14.53 -6.62 4.73
N GLY A 3 13.95 -6.39 5.90
CA GLY A 3 13.85 -5.09 6.61
C GLY A 3 13.76 -3.83 5.73
N LYS A 4 14.92 -3.32 5.29
CA LYS A 4 15.06 -2.12 4.44
C LYS A 4 14.23 -2.17 3.15
N ASP A 5 14.04 -3.35 2.56
CA ASP A 5 13.23 -3.53 1.35
C ASP A 5 11.73 -3.33 1.63
N VAL A 6 11.29 -3.64 2.86
CA VAL A 6 9.87 -3.57 3.25
C VAL A 6 9.43 -2.12 3.44
N GLU A 7 10.24 -1.31 4.12
CA GLU A 7 9.95 0.11 4.34
C GLU A 7 9.82 0.89 3.02
N GLU A 8 10.74 0.67 2.08
CA GLU A 8 10.67 1.33 0.77
C GLU A 8 9.44 0.85 -0.01
N GLY A 9 9.09 -0.43 0.07
CA GLY A 9 7.87 -0.97 -0.52
C GLY A 9 6.61 -0.33 0.06
N VAL A 10 6.54 -0.13 1.38
CA VAL A 10 5.43 0.57 2.05
C VAL A 10 5.35 2.02 1.58
N LYS A 11 6.48 2.72 1.51
CA LYS A 11 6.55 4.12 1.05
C LYS A 11 6.03 4.28 -0.38
N ILE A 12 6.52 3.45 -1.31
CA ILE A 12 6.08 3.45 -2.71
C ILE A 12 4.58 3.17 -2.81
N SER A 13 4.11 2.17 -2.06
CA SER A 13 2.69 1.78 -2.07
C SER A 13 1.79 2.90 -1.55
N ARG A 14 2.18 3.59 -0.47
CA ARG A 14 1.46 4.76 0.06
C ARG A 14 1.39 5.90 -0.95
N GLU A 15 2.48 6.19 -1.65
CA GLU A 15 2.49 7.22 -2.70
C GLU A 15 1.53 6.86 -3.84
N LEU A 16 1.54 5.60 -4.27
CA LEU A 16 0.64 5.11 -5.33
C LEU A 16 -0.83 5.21 -4.90
N ILE A 17 -1.16 4.74 -3.69
CA ILE A 17 -2.51 4.83 -3.12
C ILE A 17 -2.97 6.29 -3.04
N SER A 18 -2.11 7.20 -2.59
CA SER A 18 -2.41 8.64 -2.51
C SER A 18 -2.72 9.23 -3.90
N ARG A 19 -1.97 8.83 -4.93
CA ARG A 19 -2.24 9.24 -6.32
C ARG A 19 -3.57 8.68 -6.83
N ILE A 20 -3.84 7.39 -6.57
CA ILE A 20 -5.08 6.72 -7.00
C ILE A 20 -6.31 7.34 -6.33
N ARG A 21 -6.23 7.70 -5.04
CA ARG A 21 -7.35 8.32 -4.29
C ARG A 21 -7.80 9.67 -4.85
N LYS A 22 -7.00 10.34 -5.68
CA LYS A 22 -7.38 11.60 -6.34
C LYS A 22 -8.37 11.38 -7.50
N PHE A 23 -8.45 10.16 -8.02
CA PHE A 23 -9.37 9.82 -9.11
C PHE A 23 -10.73 9.43 -8.54
N LYS A 24 -11.74 10.28 -8.76
CA LYS A 24 -13.12 10.06 -8.27
C LYS A 24 -13.81 8.85 -8.91
N GLU A 25 -13.29 8.34 -10.02
CA GLU A 25 -13.84 7.19 -10.76
C GLU A 25 -13.41 5.84 -10.17
N VAL A 26 -12.40 5.83 -9.30
CA VAL A 26 -11.89 4.60 -8.69
C VAL A 26 -12.81 4.19 -7.54
N ALA A 27 -13.51 3.07 -7.72
CA ALA A 27 -14.44 2.53 -6.72
C ALA A 27 -13.73 1.94 -5.48
N GLY A 28 -12.44 1.55 -5.61
CA GLY A 28 -11.67 0.98 -4.51
C GLY A 28 -10.30 0.46 -4.96
N ILE A 29 -9.49 0.02 -4.00
CA ILE A 29 -8.16 -0.55 -4.23
C ILE A 29 -8.15 -1.97 -3.65
N TYR A 30 -7.83 -2.96 -4.48
CA TYR A 30 -7.63 -4.34 -4.04
C TYR A 30 -6.15 -4.58 -3.75
N ILE A 31 -5.85 -5.18 -2.57
CA ILE A 31 -4.48 -5.39 -2.09
C ILE A 31 -4.22 -6.89 -1.92
N PHE A 32 -3.15 -7.38 -2.54
CA PHE A 32 -2.65 -8.73 -2.30
C PHE A 32 -1.84 -8.76 -1.00
N SER A 33 -2.45 -9.26 0.08
CA SER A 33 -1.85 -9.23 1.42
C SER A 33 -0.71 -10.22 1.63
N LEU A 34 -0.56 -11.22 0.76
CA LEU A 34 0.43 -12.32 0.92
C LEU A 34 0.38 -12.98 2.31
N ARG A 35 -0.78 -12.97 2.97
CA ARG A 35 -1.02 -13.44 4.36
C ARG A 35 -0.35 -12.58 5.45
N ASP A 36 0.14 -11.39 5.13
CA ASP A 36 0.71 -10.43 6.08
C ASP A 36 -0.21 -9.20 6.21
N MET A 37 -1.20 -9.30 7.11
CA MET A 37 -2.11 -8.17 7.36
C MET A 37 -1.43 -7.01 8.09
N ASN A 38 -0.35 -7.25 8.84
CA ASN A 38 0.39 -6.17 9.49
C ASN A 38 1.00 -5.26 8.43
N LEU A 39 1.58 -5.83 7.37
CA LEU A 39 2.10 -5.06 6.24
C LEU A 39 1.01 -4.27 5.51
N VAL A 40 -0.19 -4.85 5.36
CA VAL A 40 -1.34 -4.16 4.76
C VAL A 40 -1.81 -2.97 5.60
N CYS A 41 -1.94 -3.15 6.92
CA CYS A 41 -2.34 -2.06 7.83
C CYS A 41 -1.40 -0.86 7.72
N ARG A 42 -0.09 -1.13 7.58
CA ARG A 42 0.94 -0.11 7.38
C ARG A 42 0.79 0.68 6.07
N LEU A 43 -0.12 0.34 5.16
CA LEU A 43 -0.39 1.15 3.97
C LEU A 43 -1.35 2.32 4.23
N PHE A 44 -2.01 2.34 5.40
CA PHE A 44 -3.13 3.24 5.69
C PHE A 44 -2.93 4.14 6.92
N ASP A 45 -1.78 4.10 7.61
CA ASP A 45 -1.45 5.08 8.67
C ASP A 45 -1.05 6.45 8.11
#